data_AF-A0A8J5W3M0-F1
#
_entry.id   AF-A0A8J5W3M0-F1
#
_cell.length_a   1.000
_cell.length_b   1.000
_cell.length_c   1.000
_cell.angle_alpha   90.00
_cell.angle_beta   90.00
_cell.angle_gamma   90.00
#
_symmetry.space_group_name_H-M   'P 1'
#
loop_
_entity.id
_entity.type
_entity.pdbx_description
1 polymer ?
#
loop_
_entity_poly.entity_id
_entity_poly.type
_entity_poly.pdbx_seq_one_letter_code
_entity_poly.pdbx_strand_id
1 'polypeptide(L)'
;MAPSKIPFLLALTVAVLLLAVAFPREVMGGGHGGGGGGGGGGSLKPWECSSKCAGRCSNTQYKKACVTFCNKCCAKCLCVPPGTYGNKGACPCYNNWKTKEGGPKCP
;
A
#
# COMPACT_ATOMS: atom_id res chain seq x y z
N MET A 1 -36.48 31.02 -36.69
CA MET A 1 -35.62 31.67 -35.66
C MET A 1 -35.73 30.86 -34.37
N ALA A 2 -34.73 30.03 -34.05
CA ALA A 2 -34.73 29.17 -32.86
C ALA A 2 -34.23 29.97 -31.64
N PRO A 3 -35.03 30.16 -30.58
CA PRO A 3 -34.62 30.94 -29.42
C PRO A 3 -33.60 30.17 -28.56
N SER A 4 -32.50 30.85 -28.26
CA SER A 4 -31.93 30.94 -26.91
C SER A 4 -31.48 29.65 -26.20
N LYS A 5 -30.61 28.84 -26.83
CA LYS A 5 -29.82 27.79 -26.12
C LYS A 5 -28.55 28.34 -25.45
N ILE A 6 -28.16 29.56 -25.83
CA ILE A 6 -26.97 30.29 -25.36
C ILE A 6 -27.00 30.57 -23.84
N PRO A 7 -28.10 31.07 -23.22
CA PRO A 7 -28.11 31.29 -21.78
C PRO A 7 -28.08 29.98 -20.98
N PHE A 8 -28.63 28.89 -21.53
CA PHE A 8 -28.60 27.58 -20.89
C PHE A 8 -27.18 26.99 -20.85
N LEU A 9 -26.43 27.15 -21.93
CA LEU A 9 -25.02 26.73 -22.00
C LEU A 9 -24.13 27.56 -21.06
N LEU A 10 -24.35 28.88 -20.98
CA LEU A 10 -23.63 29.76 -20.05
C LEU A 10 -23.93 29.43 -18.57
N ALA A 11 -25.19 29.13 -18.24
CA ALA A 11 -25.54 28.74 -16.88
C ALA A 11 -24.89 27.41 -16.47
N LEU A 12 -24.81 26.44 -17.38
CA LEU A 12 -24.24 25.12 -17.11
C LEU A 12 -22.72 25.18 -16.96
N THR A 13 -22.01 25.98 -17.76
CA THR A 13 -20.56 26.17 -17.62
C THR A 13 -20.19 26.89 -16.32
N VAL A 14 -20.96 27.91 -15.92
CA VAL A 14 -20.76 28.61 -14.63
C VAL A 14 -21.02 27.67 -13.44
N ALA A 15 -22.07 26.85 -13.50
CA ALA A 15 -22.37 25.88 -12.45
C ALA A 15 -21.26 24.81 -12.30
N VAL A 16 -20.71 24.30 -13.42
CA VAL A 16 -19.59 23.35 -13.40
C VAL A 16 -18.32 24.00 -12.86
N LEU A 17 -18.03 25.25 -13.23
CA LEU A 17 -16.87 25.99 -12.71
C LEU A 17 -16.97 26.23 -11.20
N LEU A 18 -18.16 26.58 -10.69
CA LEU A 18 -18.40 26.78 -9.26
C LEU A 18 -18.25 25.48 -8.45
N LEU A 19 -18.71 24.35 -8.98
CA LEU A 19 -18.50 23.05 -8.33
C LEU A 19 -17.01 22.70 -8.24
N ALA A 20 -16.20 22.99 -9.26
CA ALA A 20 -14.76 22.69 -9.24
C ALA A 20 -13.97 23.50 -8.18
N VAL A 21 -14.41 24.71 -7.82
CA VAL A 21 -13.76 25.54 -6.80
C VAL A 21 -14.19 25.17 -5.37
N ALA A 22 -15.42 24.65 -5.20
CA ALA A 22 -15.93 24.23 -3.89
C ALA A 22 -15.34 22.90 -3.37
N PHE A 23 -14.73 22.08 -4.25
CA PHE A 23 -14.05 20.84 -3.88
C PHE A 23 -12.54 20.97 -4.08
N PRO A 24 -11.77 21.57 -3.15
CA PRO A 24 -10.34 21.36 -3.15
C PRO A 24 -10.08 19.86 -3.01
N ARG A 25 -9.44 19.26 -4.03
CA ARG A 25 -8.86 17.91 -3.94
C ARG A 25 -7.70 17.99 -2.96
N GLU A 26 -7.99 17.83 -1.68
CA GLU A 26 -7.02 17.49 -0.63
C GLU A 26 -6.51 16.06 -0.88
N VAL A 27 -5.67 15.85 -1.90
CA VAL A 27 -4.83 14.66 -1.99
C VAL A 27 -3.58 14.94 -1.19
N MET A 28 -3.70 14.80 0.13
CA MET A 28 -2.58 14.96 1.05
C MET A 28 -2.02 13.59 1.46
N GLY A 29 -0.72 13.38 1.17
CA GLY A 29 0.19 12.72 2.10
C GLY A 29 0.54 11.26 1.84
N GLY A 30 1.55 11.02 0.99
CA GLY A 30 2.33 9.78 0.95
C GLY A 30 3.76 10.00 1.43
N GLY A 31 3.94 10.23 2.74
CA GLY A 31 5.24 10.52 3.35
C GLY A 31 6.23 9.35 3.25
N HIS A 32 7.45 9.67 2.78
CA HIS A 32 8.62 8.79 2.82
C HIS A 32 9.17 8.71 4.24
N GLY A 33 8.63 7.78 5.03
CA GLY A 33 9.17 7.42 6.35
C GLY A 33 10.42 6.56 6.22
N GLY A 34 11.57 7.21 6.04
CA GLY A 34 12.89 6.64 6.25
C GLY A 34 13.09 6.34 7.74
N GLY A 35 13.35 5.07 8.06
CA GLY A 35 13.76 4.63 9.39
C GLY A 35 14.78 3.52 9.23
N GLY A 36 16.06 3.90 9.27
CA GLY A 36 17.19 2.99 9.29
C GLY A 36 17.23 2.20 10.59
N GLY A 37 17.65 0.95 10.48
CA GLY A 37 17.84 0.02 11.58
C GLY A 37 18.55 -1.20 11.02
N GLY A 38 19.84 -1.04 10.73
CA GLY A 38 20.72 -2.14 10.37
C GLY A 38 20.88 -3.07 11.58
N GLY A 39 20.71 -4.37 11.35
CA GLY A 39 20.81 -5.38 12.39
C GLY A 39 20.34 -6.74 11.89
N GLY A 40 21.21 -7.39 11.11
CA GLY A 40 21.33 -8.85 10.93
C GLY A 40 20.06 -9.66 10.62
N GLY A 41 19.99 -10.19 9.40
CA GLY A 41 19.13 -11.35 9.10
C GLY A 41 18.32 -11.29 7.82
N GLY A 42 18.76 -10.54 6.81
CA GLY A 42 18.13 -10.56 5.49
C GLY A 42 19.07 -11.07 4.42
N SER A 43 19.04 -12.37 4.14
CA SER A 43 19.86 -12.98 3.08
C SER A 43 19.25 -12.82 1.68
N LEU A 44 18.00 -12.36 1.58
CA LEU A 44 17.27 -12.28 0.32
C LEU A 44 17.54 -10.96 -0.38
N LYS A 45 17.66 -11.01 -1.71
CA LYS A 45 17.69 -9.81 -2.54
C LYS A 45 16.25 -9.34 -2.84
N PRO A 46 16.02 -8.04 -3.10
CA PRO A 46 14.67 -7.49 -3.27
C PRO A 46 13.82 -8.20 -4.35
N TRP A 47 14.45 -8.71 -5.40
CA TRP A 47 13.74 -9.45 -6.46
C TRP A 47 13.34 -10.88 -6.06
N GLU A 48 14.00 -11.48 -5.07
CA GLU A 48 13.68 -12.83 -4.57
C GLU A 48 12.44 -12.84 -3.67
N CYS A 49 12.03 -11.66 -3.18
CA CYS A 49 10.85 -11.48 -2.35
C CYS A 49 9.58 -12.01 -3.01
N SER A 50 9.39 -11.79 -4.31
CA SER A 50 8.15 -12.15 -5.00
C SER A 50 7.84 -13.66 -4.91
N SER A 51 8.85 -14.50 -5.17
CA SER A 51 8.71 -15.96 -5.10
C SER A 51 8.50 -16.44 -3.65
N LYS A 52 9.28 -15.91 -2.70
CA LYS A 52 9.13 -16.27 -1.28
C LYS A 52 7.77 -15.88 -0.71
N CYS A 53 7.27 -14.69 -1.08
CA CYS A 53 5.96 -14.22 -0.66
C CYS A 53 4.82 -14.99 -1.33
N ALA A 54 4.98 -15.45 -2.58
CA ALA A 54 4.01 -16.34 -3.21
C ALA A 54 3.89 -17.66 -2.41
N GLY A 55 5.00 -18.24 -1.97
CA GLY A 55 5.03 -19.41 -1.09
C GLY A 55 4.34 -19.14 0.25
N ARG A 56 4.69 -18.04 0.94
CA ARG A 56 4.12 -17.68 2.24
C ARG A 56 2.60 -17.46 2.16
N CYS A 57 2.12 -16.89 1.06
CA CYS A 57 0.71 -16.58 0.83
C CYS A 57 -0.04 -17.67 0.04
N SER A 58 0.53 -18.85 -0.11
CA SER A 58 -0.08 -19.94 -0.89
C SER A 58 -1.36 -20.48 -0.24
N ASN A 59 -1.45 -20.50 1.09
CA ASN A 59 -2.58 -21.09 1.85
C ASN A 59 -3.54 -20.04 2.46
N THR A 60 -3.63 -18.84 1.88
CA THR A 60 -4.63 -17.85 2.30
C THR A 60 -5.66 -17.61 1.21
N GLN A 61 -6.89 -17.29 1.62
CA GLN A 61 -7.95 -16.81 0.75
C GLN A 61 -7.67 -15.38 0.24
N TYR A 62 -6.92 -14.58 1.00
CA TYR A 62 -6.59 -13.19 0.66
C TYR A 62 -5.22 -13.06 -0.05
N LYS A 63 -4.96 -13.89 -1.06
CA LYS A 63 -3.64 -14.03 -1.72
C LYS A 63 -3.05 -12.68 -2.14
N LYS A 64 -3.83 -11.85 -2.84
CA LYS A 64 -3.36 -10.56 -3.38
C LYS A 64 -2.93 -9.58 -2.28
N ALA A 65 -3.74 -9.46 -1.23
CA ALA A 65 -3.41 -8.61 -0.08
C ALA A 65 -2.18 -9.15 0.66
N CYS A 66 -2.14 -10.45 0.94
CA CYS A 66 -1.02 -11.10 1.60
C CYS A 66 0.30 -10.88 0.85
N VAL A 67 0.35 -11.14 -0.46
CA VAL A 67 1.57 -10.96 -1.27
C VAL A 67 2.01 -9.49 -1.26
N THR A 68 1.06 -8.56 -1.32
CA THR A 68 1.35 -7.12 -1.29
C THR A 68 2.02 -6.70 0.01
N PHE A 69 1.48 -7.11 1.17
CA PHE A 69 2.08 -6.79 2.46
C PHE A 69 3.38 -7.55 2.70
N CYS A 70 3.45 -8.83 2.32
CA CYS A 70 4.66 -9.62 2.40
C CYS A 70 5.80 -8.98 1.60
N ASN A 71 5.57 -8.53 0.36
CA ASN A 71 6.59 -7.87 -0.45
C ASN A 71 7.07 -6.55 0.16
N LYS A 72 6.18 -5.76 0.76
CA LYS A 72 6.57 -4.55 1.50
C LYS A 72 7.49 -4.90 2.69
N CYS A 73 7.14 -5.95 3.44
CA CYS A 73 7.92 -6.42 4.57
C CYS A 73 9.28 -6.98 4.12
N CYS A 74 9.29 -7.76 3.05
CA CYS A 74 10.51 -8.33 2.49
C CYS A 74 11.43 -7.27 1.90
N ALA A 75 10.91 -6.26 1.19
CA ALA A 75 11.75 -5.18 0.67
C ALA A 75 12.42 -4.38 1.79
N LYS A 76 11.78 -4.28 2.96
CA LYS A 76 12.33 -3.58 4.12
C LYS A 76 13.31 -4.44 4.92
N CYS A 77 12.96 -5.70 5.16
CA CYS A 77 13.65 -6.59 6.09
C CYS A 77 14.55 -7.62 5.41
N LEU A 78 14.43 -7.77 4.09
CA LEU A 78 15.17 -8.72 3.24
C LEU A 78 15.09 -10.18 3.72
N CYS A 79 13.98 -10.52 4.40
CA CYS A 79 13.73 -11.82 5.03
C CYS A 79 12.24 -12.18 4.92
N VAL A 80 11.92 -13.45 4.65
CA VAL A 80 10.56 -14.00 4.66
C VAL A 80 10.57 -15.29 5.50
N PRO A 81 9.72 -15.41 6.54
CA PRO A 81 9.65 -16.61 7.37
C PRO A 81 9.23 -17.87 6.58
N PRO A 82 9.73 -19.06 6.95
CA PRO A 82 9.36 -20.31 6.28
C PRO A 82 7.92 -20.76 6.60
N GLY A 83 7.31 -21.51 5.66
CA GLY A 83 5.95 -22.09 5.74
C GLY A 83 4.87 -21.19 5.14
N THR A 84 3.61 -21.36 5.57
CA THR A 84 2.48 -20.47 5.24
C THR A 84 1.90 -19.70 6.44
N TYR A 85 2.23 -20.11 7.67
CA TYR A 85 1.78 -19.48 8.92
C TYR A 85 2.88 -19.53 10.00
N GLY A 86 2.82 -18.67 11.03
CA GLY A 86 3.73 -18.72 12.18
C GLY A 86 5.18 -18.27 11.91
N ASN A 87 6.15 -18.87 12.61
CA ASN A 87 7.62 -18.76 12.38
C ASN A 87 8.23 -17.36 12.24
N LYS A 88 7.51 -16.31 12.67
CA LYS A 88 7.95 -14.92 12.49
C LYS A 88 9.24 -14.62 13.24
N GLY A 89 9.54 -15.35 14.31
CA GLY A 89 10.81 -15.27 15.05
C GLY A 89 12.06 -15.57 14.21
N ALA A 90 11.92 -16.29 13.08
CA ALA A 90 13.03 -16.51 12.14
C ALA A 90 13.50 -15.22 11.45
N CYS A 91 12.62 -14.22 11.34
CA CYS A 91 12.92 -12.91 10.75
C CYS A 91 12.49 -11.80 11.74
N PRO A 92 13.35 -11.37 12.69
CA PRO A 92 12.97 -10.41 13.73
C PRO A 92 12.39 -9.10 13.17
N CYS A 93 12.98 -8.53 12.11
CA CYS A 93 12.46 -7.33 11.46
C CYS A 93 11.03 -7.54 10.91
N TYR A 94 10.76 -8.69 10.29
CA TYR A 94 9.45 -9.03 9.74
C TYR A 94 8.39 -9.18 10.85
N ASN A 95 8.77 -9.77 11.99
CA ASN A 95 7.90 -9.95 13.14
C ASN A 95 7.57 -8.64 13.88
N ASN A 96 8.58 -7.78 14.00
CA ASN A 96 8.51 -6.54 14.77
C ASN A 96 7.88 -5.40 13.97
N TRP A 97 7.58 -5.58 12.68
CA TRP A 97 6.91 -4.54 11.91
C TRP A 97 5.42 -4.49 12.24
N LYS A 98 5.00 -3.40 12.88
CA LYS A 98 3.62 -3.19 13.36
C LYS A 98 2.89 -2.08 12.60
N THR A 99 1.57 -2.10 12.65
CA THR A 99 0.72 -0.98 12.23
C THR A 99 0.75 0.12 13.30
N LYS A 100 0.16 1.28 13.01
CA LYS A 100 0.05 2.37 13.99
C LYS A 100 -0.79 1.97 15.22
N GLU A 101 -1.72 1.03 15.04
CA GLU A 101 -2.57 0.47 16.09
C GLU A 101 -1.88 -0.66 16.88
N GLY A 102 -0.61 -0.96 16.58
CA GLY A 102 0.20 -1.97 17.29
C GLY A 102 0.02 -3.41 16.76
N GLY A 103 -0.91 -3.64 15.83
CA GLY A 103 -1.14 -4.95 15.22
C GLY A 103 0.01 -5.41 14.29
N PRO A 104 0.13 -6.72 14.00
CA PRO A 104 1.13 -7.23 13.06
C PRO A 104 0.85 -6.70 11.64
N LYS A 105 1.85 -6.03 11.05
CA LYS A 105 1.74 -5.49 9.68
C LYS A 105 2.04 -6.52 8.60
N CYS A 106 2.90 -7.49 8.92
CA CYS A 106 3.34 -8.52 8.00
C CYS A 106 2.54 -9.82 8.18
N PRO A 107 2.18 -10.51 7.08
CA PRO A 107 1.37 -11.73 7.12
C PRO A 107 2.03 -12.87 7.91
#